data_AF-A0A965B4H3-F1
#
_entry.id   AF-A0A965B4H3-F1
#
_cell.length_a   1.000
_cell.length_b   1.000
_cell.length_c   1.000
_cell.angle_alpha   90.00
_cell.angle_beta   90.00
_cell.angle_gamma   90.00
#
_symmetry.space_group_name_H-M   'P 1'
#
loop_
_entity.id
_entity.type
_entity.pdbx_description
1 polymer ?
#
loop_
_entity_poly.entity_id
_entity_poly.type
_entity_poly.pdbx_seq_one_letter_code
_entity_poly.pdbx_strand_id
1 'polypeptide(L)'
;MVGPEESRRREPMTGSGDAKVSATATEWRTESRFYRRSPGWGWVLGLLLVPLLFGWLGWGALKPKMDVSAPSINVTAPDVPNVTLPAVNLSPLSILRSGNDFTLSGILPDISVKNSLLAALTAALGPGVNLIDKLDIAAGAVAPDFGGLGALLKAAADIPDFRFTVEGGTLTLTGTAPSEDIKAGVQAAAEAGWPDLDVINNITITGTAPSCDNLQSTIDADLAAPVKFETGSDRLSADGEQQLATVVPSIKACAGVEVLVIGHTDNTGTDAINKPLSENRAKTVAAYLVAQGIPADSVTSEGVGSSEPIASNDTEAGRAQNRRTEIKVN
;
A
#
# COMPACT_ATOMS: atom_id res chain seq x y z
N MET A 1 59.40 -17.77 -65.81
CA MET A 1 58.02 -18.11 -65.42
C MET A 1 57.39 -16.81 -64.94
N VAL A 2 56.74 -16.08 -65.86
CA VAL A 2 55.26 -15.83 -65.89
C VAL A 2 54.81 -15.07 -64.64
N GLY A 3 54.28 -13.84 -64.65
CA GLY A 3 53.89 -12.85 -65.67
C GLY A 3 53.25 -11.65 -64.93
N PRO A 4 53.27 -10.41 -65.46
CA PRO A 4 52.74 -9.21 -64.80
C PRO A 4 51.40 -8.76 -65.43
N GLU A 5 50.53 -8.11 -64.66
CA GLU A 5 49.26 -7.54 -65.15
C GLU A 5 48.79 -6.45 -64.18
N GLU A 6 48.16 -5.35 -64.56
CA GLU A 6 48.13 -4.52 -65.77
C GLU A 6 47.48 -3.21 -65.30
N SER A 7 47.83 -2.15 -66.02
CA SER A 7 47.42 -0.77 -65.91
C SER A 7 45.91 -0.43 -66.03
N ARG A 8 45.63 0.86 -65.73
CA ARG A 8 44.62 1.80 -66.28
C ARG A 8 43.34 2.03 -65.46
N ARG A 9 42.98 3.25 -65.04
CA ARG A 9 42.78 4.59 -65.68
C ARG A 9 41.34 4.77 -66.23
N ARG A 10 40.69 5.85 -65.74
CA ARG A 10 39.56 6.66 -66.28
C ARG A 10 38.12 6.34 -65.81
N GLU A 11 37.49 7.41 -65.28
CA GLU A 11 36.06 7.75 -65.24
C GLU A 11 35.47 7.93 -66.68
N PRO A 12 34.29 8.56 -66.94
CA PRO A 12 33.11 8.94 -66.15
C PRO A 12 31.74 8.69 -66.89
N MET A 13 30.66 9.28 -66.36
CA MET A 13 29.33 9.60 -66.98
C MET A 13 28.32 8.44 -67.02
N THR A 14 27.01 8.61 -66.79
CA THR A 14 26.01 9.66 -67.08
C THR A 14 24.89 9.55 -66.00
N GLY A 15 24.03 10.52 -65.66
CA GLY A 15 23.48 11.67 -66.38
C GLY A 15 21.98 11.46 -66.63
N SER A 16 21.12 12.20 -65.90
CA SER A 16 19.77 12.68 -66.29
C SER A 16 19.22 13.48 -65.09
N GLY A 17 19.02 14.80 -65.13
CA GLY A 17 18.21 15.59 -66.08
C GLY A 17 16.77 15.62 -65.55
N ASP A 18 16.10 16.74 -65.23
CA ASP A 18 16.19 18.06 -65.84
C ASP A 18 15.52 19.18 -65.02
N ALA A 19 16.00 20.40 -65.34
CA ALA A 19 15.35 21.73 -65.38
C ALA A 19 14.78 22.35 -64.08
N LYS A 20 15.48 23.27 -63.39
CA LYS A 20 15.74 24.71 -63.68
C LYS A 20 14.48 25.55 -63.96
N VAL A 21 14.20 26.54 -63.10
CA VAL A 21 14.13 27.98 -63.47
C VAL A 21 14.59 28.86 -62.28
N SER A 22 15.51 29.77 -62.58
CA SER A 22 16.14 30.77 -61.73
C SER A 22 15.26 31.99 -61.41
N ALA A 23 15.62 32.69 -60.33
CA ALA A 23 15.73 34.15 -60.15
C ALA A 23 15.41 34.46 -58.67
N THR A 24 16.11 35.27 -57.88
CA THR A 24 17.05 36.38 -58.15
C THR A 24 17.64 36.76 -56.79
N ALA A 25 18.91 37.12 -56.75
CA ALA A 25 19.50 37.85 -55.63
C ALA A 25 19.35 39.35 -55.90
N THR A 26 18.80 40.12 -54.95
CA THR A 26 19.01 41.58 -54.86
C THR A 26 18.76 42.07 -53.42
N GLU A 27 19.86 42.26 -52.71
CA GLU A 27 20.26 43.49 -51.99
C GLU A 27 19.24 44.44 -51.30
N TRP A 28 19.59 44.72 -50.03
CA TRP A 28 19.46 45.92 -49.18
C TRP A 28 18.08 46.50 -48.79
N ARG A 29 17.81 46.48 -47.47
CA ARG A 29 17.41 47.68 -46.71
C ARG A 29 17.66 47.55 -45.20
N THR A 30 17.93 48.70 -44.63
CA THR A 30 18.57 49.04 -43.36
C THR A 30 17.60 49.03 -42.15
N GLU A 31 18.12 48.61 -40.99
CA GLU A 31 17.78 48.98 -39.60
C GLU A 31 16.36 48.81 -39.01
N SER A 32 16.27 48.03 -37.91
CA SER A 32 16.09 48.59 -36.56
C SER A 32 16.48 47.54 -35.50
N ARG A 33 17.56 47.79 -34.76
CA ARG A 33 17.91 46.96 -33.59
C ARG A 33 17.07 47.41 -32.40
N PHE A 34 15.98 46.68 -32.11
CA PHE A 34 15.25 46.86 -30.86
C PHE A 34 15.98 46.12 -29.73
N TYR A 35 16.54 46.89 -28.81
CA TYR A 35 17.15 46.40 -27.57
C TYR A 35 16.03 45.99 -26.60
N ARG A 36 15.77 44.68 -26.45
CA ARG A 36 14.90 44.18 -25.36
C ARG A 36 15.69 44.19 -24.05
N ARG A 37 15.34 45.08 -23.12
CA ARG A 37 15.76 44.98 -21.72
C ARG A 37 15.04 43.78 -21.07
N SER A 38 15.76 42.99 -20.28
CA SER A 38 15.19 41.91 -19.47
C SER A 38 14.22 42.47 -18.42
N PRO A 39 13.14 41.74 -18.07
CA PRO A 39 12.15 42.24 -17.12
C PRO A 39 12.75 42.25 -15.71
N GLY A 40 12.82 43.42 -15.09
CA GLY A 40 13.19 43.56 -13.67
C GLY A 40 12.08 43.08 -12.73
N TRP A 41 12.42 42.98 -11.44
CA TRP A 41 11.58 42.52 -10.32
C TRP A 41 10.13 43.08 -10.27
N GLY A 42 9.87 44.23 -10.88
CA GLY A 42 8.51 44.78 -10.99
C GLY A 42 7.51 43.91 -11.77
N TRP A 43 7.98 43.08 -12.70
CA TRP A 43 7.12 42.14 -13.44
C TRP A 43 6.58 41.00 -12.57
N VAL A 44 7.37 40.55 -11.58
CA VAL A 44 6.99 39.46 -10.69
C VAL A 44 6.00 39.94 -9.61
N LEU A 45 6.15 41.17 -9.11
CA LEU A 45 5.18 41.79 -8.21
C LEU A 45 3.81 42.02 -8.86
N GLY A 46 3.79 42.33 -10.16
CA GLY A 46 2.54 42.49 -10.92
C GLY A 46 1.74 41.19 -11.08
N LEU A 47 2.41 40.04 -11.20
CA LEU A 47 1.76 38.72 -11.35
C LEU A 47 1.12 38.20 -10.06
N LEU A 48 1.59 38.63 -8.89
CA LEU A 48 1.05 38.23 -7.58
C LEU A 48 -0.15 39.09 -7.13
N LEU A 49 -0.23 40.35 -7.55
CA LEU A 49 -1.30 41.27 -7.11
C LEU A 49 -2.61 41.11 -7.89
N VAL A 50 -2.57 40.65 -9.15
CA VAL A 50 -3.78 40.48 -9.97
C VAL A 50 -4.75 39.43 -9.43
N PRO A 51 -4.35 38.20 -9.04
CA PRO A 51 -5.32 37.23 -8.49
C PRO A 51 -5.84 37.61 -7.09
N LEU A 52 -5.08 38.39 -6.31
CA LEU A 52 -5.48 38.86 -4.98
C LEU A 52 -6.53 39.99 -5.05
N LEU A 53 -6.51 40.80 -6.12
CA LEU A 53 -7.49 41.87 -6.35
C LEU A 53 -8.81 41.34 -6.95
N PHE A 54 -8.78 40.22 -7.69
CA PHE A 54 -9.99 39.52 -8.15
C PHE A 54 -10.69 38.71 -7.06
N GLY A 55 -9.99 38.34 -5.99
CA GLY A 55 -10.59 37.68 -4.82
C GLY A 55 -11.39 38.61 -3.90
N TRP A 56 -11.25 39.93 -4.02
CA TRP A 56 -11.85 40.90 -3.08
C TRP A 56 -13.02 41.72 -3.64
N LEU A 57 -13.34 41.58 -4.93
CA LEU A 57 -14.40 42.37 -5.61
C LEU A 57 -15.50 41.50 -6.27
N GLY A 58 -15.58 40.21 -5.92
CA GLY A 58 -16.44 39.24 -6.59
C GLY A 58 -17.37 38.44 -5.68
N TRP A 59 -17.87 39.02 -4.59
CA TRP A 59 -18.97 38.42 -3.81
C TRP A 59 -20.12 39.41 -3.69
N GLY A 60 -21.21 39.15 -4.42
CA GLY A 60 -22.49 39.80 -4.19
C GLY A 60 -22.92 40.80 -5.25
N ALA A 61 -23.28 40.34 -6.45
CA ALA A 61 -24.38 40.92 -7.24
C ALA A 61 -24.63 40.09 -8.51
N LEU A 62 -25.90 40.01 -8.91
CA LEU A 62 -26.45 39.42 -10.15
C LEU A 62 -26.69 37.90 -10.15
N LYS A 63 -27.81 37.50 -9.55
CA LYS A 63 -28.73 36.59 -10.24
C LYS A 63 -30.00 37.37 -10.61
N PRO A 64 -30.36 37.49 -11.89
CA PRO A 64 -31.57 38.19 -12.30
C PRO A 64 -32.81 37.44 -11.81
N LYS A 65 -33.72 38.14 -11.13
CA LYS A 65 -35.11 37.69 -10.96
C LYS A 65 -35.81 37.88 -12.31
N MET A 66 -35.92 36.81 -13.09
CA MET A 66 -36.95 36.72 -14.13
C MET A 66 -38.16 36.07 -13.49
N ASP A 67 -39.15 36.88 -13.10
CA ASP A 67 -40.49 36.40 -12.79
C ASP A 67 -41.16 35.95 -14.10
N VAL A 68 -40.97 34.68 -14.46
CA VAL A 68 -41.84 34.01 -15.42
C VAL A 68 -42.87 33.23 -14.60
N SER A 69 -44.05 33.82 -14.42
CA SER A 69 -45.22 33.10 -13.94
C SER A 69 -45.65 32.09 -15.00
N ALA A 70 -45.09 30.89 -14.96
CA ALA A 70 -45.68 29.73 -15.60
C ALA A 70 -46.90 29.28 -14.78
N PRO A 71 -48.05 28.97 -15.39
CA PRO A 71 -49.19 28.42 -14.66
C PRO A 71 -48.77 27.11 -13.99
N SER A 72 -48.73 27.10 -12.66
CA SER A 72 -48.51 25.88 -11.89
C SER A 72 -49.75 25.00 -12.02
N ILE A 73 -49.69 23.97 -12.86
CA ILE A 73 -50.60 22.85 -12.72
C ILE A 73 -50.18 22.12 -11.46
N ASN A 74 -51.00 22.20 -10.42
CA ASN A 74 -50.92 21.32 -9.25
C ASN A 74 -51.19 19.89 -9.72
N VAL A 75 -50.15 19.21 -10.21
CA VAL A 75 -50.14 17.76 -10.23
C VAL A 75 -49.71 17.37 -8.83
N THR A 76 -50.69 17.03 -7.99
CA THR A 76 -50.44 16.24 -6.79
C THR A 76 -49.61 15.04 -7.24
N ALA A 77 -48.33 15.00 -6.85
CA ALA A 77 -47.54 13.79 -7.06
C ALA A 77 -48.36 12.64 -6.43
N PRO A 78 -48.64 11.55 -7.17
CA PRO A 78 -49.25 10.40 -6.53
C PRO A 78 -48.38 10.04 -5.34
N ASP A 79 -48.99 9.82 -4.17
CA ASP A 79 -48.30 9.32 -2.99
C ASP A 79 -47.46 8.12 -3.44
N VAL A 80 -46.14 8.30 -3.49
CA VAL A 80 -45.24 7.17 -3.69
C VAL A 80 -45.37 6.41 -2.38
N PRO A 81 -45.95 5.21 -2.35
CA PRO A 81 -45.98 4.44 -1.12
C PRO A 81 -44.53 4.31 -0.66
N ASN A 82 -44.24 4.79 0.55
CA ASN A 82 -42.99 4.50 1.20
C ASN A 82 -42.94 2.98 1.37
N VAL A 83 -42.24 2.29 0.49
CA VAL A 83 -42.02 0.85 0.60
C VAL A 83 -41.01 0.68 1.72
N THR A 84 -41.49 0.65 2.96
CA THR A 84 -40.75 0.03 4.05
C THR A 84 -40.60 -1.44 3.67
N LEU A 85 -39.40 -1.82 3.19
CA LEU A 85 -39.05 -3.21 3.03
C LEU A 85 -39.32 -3.93 4.36
N PRO A 86 -40.03 -5.07 4.37
CA PRO A 86 -40.21 -5.83 5.59
C PRO A 86 -38.83 -6.16 6.16
N ALA A 87 -38.63 -5.92 7.45
CA ALA A 87 -37.43 -6.38 8.14
C ALA A 87 -37.31 -7.89 7.91
N VAL A 88 -36.21 -8.34 7.31
CA VAL A 88 -35.92 -9.76 7.16
C VAL A 88 -35.79 -10.32 8.57
N ASN A 89 -36.76 -11.14 8.98
CA ASN A 89 -36.79 -11.72 10.32
C ASN A 89 -36.37 -13.18 10.22
N LEU A 90 -35.06 -13.42 10.12
CA LEU A 90 -34.50 -14.75 10.06
C LEU A 90 -34.59 -15.42 11.42
N SER A 91 -34.97 -16.70 11.40
CA SER A 91 -34.93 -17.54 12.59
C SER A 91 -33.49 -17.77 13.03
N PRO A 92 -33.24 -17.85 14.35
CA PRO A 92 -31.89 -17.96 14.87
C PRO A 92 -31.25 -19.26 14.37
N LEU A 93 -30.08 -19.12 13.75
CA LEU A 93 -29.24 -20.22 13.29
C LEU A 93 -27.80 -19.96 13.75
N SER A 94 -27.20 -20.97 14.37
CA SER A 94 -25.80 -20.94 14.81
C SER A 94 -25.07 -22.17 14.32
N ILE A 95 -23.87 -21.94 13.81
CA ILE A 95 -22.91 -22.96 13.40
C ILE A 95 -21.65 -22.71 14.22
N LEU A 96 -21.29 -23.67 15.06
CA LEU A 96 -20.08 -23.62 15.87
C LEU A 96 -19.11 -24.68 15.37
N ARG A 97 -17.88 -24.29 15.10
CA ARG A 97 -16.76 -25.18 14.87
C ARG A 97 -15.91 -25.29 16.13
N SER A 98 -15.54 -26.53 16.46
CA SER A 98 -14.56 -26.85 17.48
C SER A 98 -13.60 -27.89 16.90
N GLY A 99 -12.56 -27.44 16.22
CA GLY A 99 -11.65 -28.30 15.49
C GLY A 99 -12.34 -29.02 14.32
N ASN A 100 -12.49 -30.34 14.42
CA ASN A 100 -13.16 -31.21 13.43
C ASN A 100 -14.66 -31.43 13.72
N ASP A 101 -15.16 -30.94 14.85
CA ASP A 101 -16.57 -31.09 15.23
C ASP A 101 -17.33 -29.80 14.89
N PHE A 102 -18.44 -29.94 14.18
CA PHE A 102 -19.34 -28.85 13.83
C PHE A 102 -20.69 -29.08 14.50
N THR A 103 -21.10 -28.15 15.36
CA THR A 103 -22.41 -28.17 16.01
C THR A 103 -23.34 -27.19 15.33
N LEU A 104 -24.47 -27.69 14.84
CA LEU A 104 -25.54 -26.91 14.25
C LEU A 104 -26.66 -26.76 15.26
N SER A 105 -27.15 -25.54 15.47
CA SER A 105 -28.25 -25.27 16.39
C SER A 105 -29.11 -24.15 15.84
N GLY A 106 -30.44 -24.28 15.94
CA GLY A 106 -31.35 -23.29 15.38
C GLY A 106 -32.65 -23.89 14.91
N ILE A 107 -33.48 -23.04 14.32
CA ILE A 107 -34.83 -23.40 13.87
C ILE A 107 -34.91 -23.28 12.35
N LEU A 108 -35.38 -24.34 11.70
CA LEU A 108 -35.59 -24.38 10.25
C LEU A 108 -37.08 -24.59 9.90
N PRO A 109 -37.54 -24.10 8.74
CA PRO A 109 -38.94 -24.21 8.33
C PRO A 109 -39.40 -25.65 8.09
N ASP A 110 -38.53 -26.46 7.48
CA ASP A 110 -38.86 -27.83 7.07
C ASP A 110 -37.62 -28.73 6.97
N ILE A 111 -37.90 -30.02 6.78
CA ILE A 111 -36.88 -31.07 6.67
C ILE A 111 -36.07 -31.00 5.37
N SER A 112 -36.66 -30.46 4.28
CA SER A 112 -35.98 -30.34 3.00
C SER A 112 -34.86 -29.31 3.08
N VAL A 113 -35.13 -28.17 3.70
CA VAL A 113 -34.17 -27.10 3.98
C VAL A 113 -33.06 -27.60 4.90
N LYS A 114 -33.41 -28.38 5.94
CA LYS A 114 -32.44 -29.05 6.80
C LYS A 114 -31.50 -29.97 6.02
N ASN A 115 -32.03 -30.82 5.13
CA ASN A 115 -31.22 -31.71 4.32
C ASN A 115 -30.30 -30.95 3.34
N SER A 116 -30.79 -29.88 2.73
CA SER A 116 -29.98 -29.01 1.86
C SER A 116 -28.82 -28.35 2.61
N LEU A 117 -29.07 -27.89 3.85
CA LEU A 117 -28.02 -27.33 4.71
C LEU A 117 -26.96 -28.38 5.05
N LEU A 118 -27.38 -29.57 5.50
CA LEU A 118 -26.45 -30.66 5.82
C LEU A 118 -25.63 -31.09 4.59
N ALA A 119 -26.24 -31.13 3.40
CA ALA A 119 -25.56 -31.43 2.14
C ALA A 119 -24.54 -30.35 1.75
N ALA A 120 -24.90 -29.06 1.88
CA ALA A 120 -24.01 -27.95 1.61
C ALA A 120 -22.80 -27.95 2.55
N LEU A 121 -23.02 -28.23 3.84
CA LEU A 121 -21.97 -28.31 4.84
C LEU A 121 -21.04 -29.49 4.60
N THR A 122 -21.58 -30.68 4.34
CA THR A 122 -20.75 -31.86 4.05
C THR A 122 -19.92 -31.69 2.77
N ALA A 123 -20.47 -31.04 1.74
CA ALA A 123 -19.72 -30.70 0.53
C ALA A 123 -18.62 -29.65 0.77
N ALA A 124 -18.87 -28.67 1.63
CA ALA A 124 -17.91 -27.60 1.93
C ALA A 124 -16.76 -28.06 2.85
N LEU A 125 -17.03 -28.95 3.79
CA LEU A 125 -16.11 -29.31 4.88
C LEU A 125 -15.20 -30.51 4.55
N GLY A 126 -15.55 -31.33 3.56
CA GLY A 126 -14.73 -32.47 3.12
C GLY A 126 -14.78 -33.70 4.07
N PRO A 127 -14.02 -34.77 3.78
CA PRO A 127 -14.04 -36.00 4.58
C PRO A 127 -13.32 -35.83 5.93
N GLY A 128 -13.86 -36.45 6.99
CA GLY A 128 -13.23 -36.47 8.33
C GLY A 128 -13.76 -35.42 9.31
N VAL A 129 -14.94 -34.87 9.05
CA VAL A 129 -15.62 -33.86 9.88
C VAL A 129 -16.84 -34.48 10.55
N ASN A 130 -17.01 -34.25 11.86
CA ASN A 130 -18.18 -34.73 12.59
C ASN A 130 -19.23 -33.63 12.66
N LEU A 131 -20.44 -33.93 12.20
CA LEU A 131 -21.56 -32.99 12.22
C LEU A 131 -22.54 -33.37 13.32
N ILE A 132 -22.68 -32.50 14.31
CA ILE A 132 -23.62 -32.63 15.42
C ILE A 132 -24.85 -31.79 15.09
N ASP A 133 -25.94 -32.47 14.75
CA ASP A 133 -27.22 -31.85 14.41
C ASP A 133 -28.08 -31.62 15.68
N LYS A 134 -28.30 -30.36 16.03
CA LYS A 134 -29.27 -29.91 17.05
C LYS A 134 -30.26 -28.91 16.45
N LEU A 135 -30.64 -29.11 15.19
CA LEU A 135 -31.59 -28.27 14.47
C LEU A 135 -33.02 -28.76 14.72
N ASP A 136 -33.87 -27.83 15.15
CA ASP A 136 -35.31 -28.03 15.32
C ASP A 136 -36.09 -27.55 14.09
N ILE A 137 -37.28 -28.12 13.90
CA ILE A 137 -38.17 -27.76 12.79
C ILE A 137 -39.41 -27.08 13.36
N ALA A 138 -39.68 -25.86 12.91
CA ALA A 138 -40.89 -25.12 13.26
C ALA A 138 -41.51 -24.48 12.00
N ALA A 139 -42.78 -24.77 11.77
CA ALA A 139 -43.53 -24.20 10.66
C ALA A 139 -43.64 -22.67 10.82
N GLY A 140 -43.28 -21.91 9.77
CA GLY A 140 -43.27 -20.44 9.79
C GLY A 140 -41.91 -19.82 10.12
N ALA A 141 -40.88 -20.62 10.41
CA ALA A 141 -39.50 -20.15 10.48
C ALA A 141 -39.01 -19.67 9.10
N VAL A 142 -38.09 -18.71 9.08
CA VAL A 142 -37.45 -18.21 7.86
C VAL A 142 -35.96 -18.50 7.96
N ALA A 143 -35.45 -19.36 7.07
CA ALA A 143 -34.04 -19.72 7.05
C ALA A 143 -33.21 -18.69 6.25
N PRO A 144 -31.95 -18.44 6.64
CA PRO A 144 -31.02 -17.66 5.81
C PRO A 144 -30.71 -18.39 4.50
N ASP A 145 -30.22 -17.64 3.51
CA ASP A 145 -29.57 -18.26 2.35
C ASP A 145 -28.31 -19.00 2.79
N PHE A 146 -28.05 -20.15 2.19
CA PHE A 146 -26.90 -21.02 2.48
C PHE A 146 -25.84 -20.99 1.38
N GLY A 147 -26.08 -20.31 0.26
CA GLY A 147 -25.16 -20.26 -0.88
C GLY A 147 -23.75 -19.77 -0.51
N GLY A 148 -23.66 -18.81 0.40
CA GLY A 148 -22.39 -18.26 0.89
C GLY A 148 -21.63 -19.13 1.88
N LEU A 149 -22.28 -20.13 2.52
CA LEU A 149 -21.67 -20.90 3.62
C LEU A 149 -20.42 -21.66 3.19
N GLY A 150 -20.41 -22.21 1.98
CA GLY A 150 -19.25 -22.97 1.49
C GLY A 150 -18.00 -22.10 1.35
N ALA A 151 -18.14 -20.91 0.77
CA ALA A 151 -17.03 -19.96 0.63
C ALA A 151 -16.58 -19.43 1.99
N LEU A 152 -17.53 -19.10 2.88
CA LEU A 152 -17.25 -18.64 4.23
C LEU A 152 -16.48 -19.67 5.05
N LEU A 153 -16.95 -20.93 5.07
CA LEU A 153 -16.30 -22.01 5.83
C LEU A 153 -14.92 -22.35 5.29
N LYS A 154 -14.73 -22.25 3.96
CA LYS A 154 -13.41 -22.40 3.35
C LYS A 154 -12.47 -21.27 3.76
N ALA A 155 -12.94 -20.02 3.79
CA ALA A 155 -12.15 -18.89 4.27
C ALA A 155 -11.83 -19.00 5.77
N ALA A 156 -12.75 -19.56 6.56
CA ALA A 156 -12.58 -19.79 8.00
C ALA A 156 -11.89 -21.12 8.34
N ALA A 157 -11.32 -21.83 7.35
CA ALA A 157 -10.75 -23.17 7.54
C ALA A 157 -9.60 -23.20 8.57
N ASP A 158 -8.87 -22.09 8.73
CA ASP A 158 -7.78 -21.94 9.69
C ASP A 158 -8.21 -21.37 11.04
N ILE A 159 -9.51 -21.17 11.27
CA ILE A 159 -10.09 -20.69 12.53
C ILE A 159 -10.73 -21.89 13.26
N PRO A 160 -10.07 -22.47 14.28
CA PRO A 160 -10.53 -23.71 14.92
C PRO A 160 -11.77 -23.55 15.80
N ASP A 161 -12.03 -22.34 16.27
CA ASP A 161 -13.15 -21.95 17.16
C ASP A 161 -14.17 -21.05 16.42
N PHE A 162 -14.21 -21.15 15.09
CA PHE A 162 -15.08 -20.32 14.27
C PHE A 162 -16.56 -20.52 14.62
N ARG A 163 -17.27 -19.41 14.77
CA ARG A 163 -18.70 -19.40 15.05
C ARG A 163 -19.42 -18.39 14.16
N PHE A 164 -20.43 -18.90 13.48
CA PHE A 164 -21.37 -18.16 12.67
C PHE A 164 -22.72 -18.14 13.37
N THR A 165 -23.34 -16.96 13.48
CA THR A 165 -24.68 -16.81 14.05
C THR A 165 -25.47 -15.83 13.19
N VAL A 166 -26.69 -16.20 12.84
CA VAL A 166 -27.65 -15.32 12.15
C VAL A 166 -28.91 -15.24 12.99
N GLU A 167 -29.36 -14.02 13.27
CA GLU A 167 -30.61 -13.75 13.98
C GLU A 167 -31.22 -12.45 13.45
N GLY A 168 -32.49 -12.49 13.06
CA GLY A 168 -33.17 -11.35 12.46
C GLY A 168 -32.52 -10.94 11.14
N GLY A 169 -31.87 -9.78 11.11
CA GLY A 169 -31.14 -9.24 9.95
C GLY A 169 -29.63 -9.15 10.14
N THR A 170 -29.08 -9.70 11.23
CA THR A 170 -27.68 -9.55 11.61
C THR A 170 -26.96 -10.89 11.54
N LEU A 171 -25.80 -10.90 10.90
CA LEU A 171 -24.88 -12.01 10.80
C LEU A 171 -23.65 -11.69 11.65
N THR A 172 -23.43 -12.45 12.72
CA THR A 172 -22.28 -12.30 13.61
C THR A 172 -21.27 -13.42 13.39
N LEU A 173 -20.03 -13.04 13.11
CA LEU A 173 -18.87 -13.91 13.00
C LEU A 173 -18.00 -13.76 14.24
N THR A 174 -17.62 -14.87 14.86
CA THR A 174 -16.75 -14.90 16.04
C THR A 174 -15.73 -16.01 15.89
N GLY A 175 -14.60 -15.88 16.57
CA GLY A 175 -13.53 -16.88 16.56
C GLY A 175 -12.17 -16.23 16.73
N THR A 176 -11.13 -17.04 16.62
CA THR A 176 -9.75 -16.63 16.81
C THR A 176 -8.94 -16.97 15.55
N ALA A 177 -8.72 -15.96 14.71
CA ALA A 177 -7.94 -16.09 13.47
C ALA A 177 -6.43 -16.03 13.74
N PRO A 178 -5.62 -16.70 12.91
CA PRO A 178 -4.15 -16.65 13.02
C PRO A 178 -3.53 -15.36 12.43
N SER A 179 -4.21 -14.68 11.50
CA SER A 179 -3.72 -13.44 10.85
C SER A 179 -4.85 -12.50 10.42
N GLU A 180 -4.53 -11.23 10.14
CA GLU A 180 -5.50 -10.25 9.60
C GLU A 180 -5.95 -10.63 8.19
N ASP A 181 -5.10 -11.26 7.37
CA ASP A 181 -5.48 -11.72 6.03
C ASP A 181 -6.62 -12.76 6.08
N ILE A 182 -6.55 -13.70 7.02
CA ILE A 182 -7.62 -14.70 7.22
C ILE A 182 -8.89 -14.01 7.71
N LYS A 183 -8.78 -13.09 8.67
CA LYS A 183 -9.93 -12.32 9.17
C LYS A 183 -10.60 -11.48 8.06
N ALA A 184 -9.81 -10.81 7.23
CA ALA A 184 -10.29 -10.03 6.10
C ALA A 184 -10.93 -10.93 5.02
N GLY A 185 -10.33 -12.08 4.73
CA GLY A 185 -10.88 -13.06 3.80
C GLY A 185 -12.23 -13.61 4.26
N VAL A 186 -12.38 -13.89 5.55
CA VAL A 186 -13.64 -14.36 6.15
C VAL A 186 -14.72 -13.28 6.09
N GLN A 187 -14.36 -12.02 6.36
CA GLN A 187 -15.29 -10.89 6.22
C GLN A 187 -15.77 -10.72 4.78
N ALA A 188 -14.84 -10.71 3.81
CA ALA A 188 -15.18 -10.59 2.40
C ALA A 188 -16.08 -11.74 1.91
N ALA A 189 -15.82 -12.97 2.37
CA ALA A 189 -16.67 -14.11 2.05
C ALA A 189 -18.09 -13.99 2.65
N ALA A 190 -18.22 -13.41 3.84
CA ALA A 190 -19.53 -13.16 4.45
C ALA A 190 -20.31 -12.05 3.71
N GLU A 191 -19.66 -10.94 3.41
CA GLU A 191 -20.28 -9.83 2.66
C GLU A 191 -20.69 -10.26 1.24
N ALA A 192 -19.90 -11.11 0.58
CA ALA A 192 -20.24 -11.66 -0.72
C ALA A 192 -21.39 -12.68 -0.68
N GLY A 193 -21.50 -13.44 0.41
CA GLY A 193 -22.53 -14.45 0.60
C GLY A 193 -23.89 -13.88 1.02
N TRP A 194 -23.89 -12.78 1.77
CA TRP A 194 -25.08 -12.16 2.33
C TRP A 194 -25.03 -10.62 2.21
N PRO A 195 -25.21 -10.07 0.99
CA PRO A 195 -25.15 -8.62 0.76
C PRO A 195 -26.28 -7.85 1.45
N ASP A 196 -27.39 -8.52 1.79
CA ASP A 196 -28.57 -7.91 2.40
C ASP A 196 -28.58 -7.98 3.94
N LEU A 197 -27.58 -8.62 4.57
CA LEU A 197 -27.47 -8.75 6.03
C LEU A 197 -26.43 -7.78 6.60
N ASP A 198 -26.66 -7.35 7.83
CA ASP A 198 -25.65 -6.59 8.58
C ASP A 198 -24.59 -7.55 9.13
N VAL A 199 -23.38 -7.49 8.56
CA VAL A 199 -22.27 -8.39 8.90
C VAL A 199 -21.43 -7.79 10.03
N ILE A 200 -21.52 -8.38 11.22
CA ILE A 200 -20.70 -8.06 12.37
C ILE A 200 -19.54 -9.05 12.48
N ASN A 201 -18.33 -8.58 12.18
CA ASN A 201 -17.11 -9.37 12.31
C ASN A 201 -16.42 -9.15 13.67
N ASN A 202 -16.65 -10.06 14.61
CA ASN A 202 -16.03 -10.11 15.94
C ASN A 202 -14.93 -11.18 16.03
N ILE A 203 -14.30 -11.54 14.90
CA ILE A 203 -13.15 -12.43 14.90
C ILE A 203 -11.96 -11.70 15.51
N THR A 204 -11.40 -12.29 16.55
CA THR A 204 -10.18 -11.84 17.21
C THR A 204 -8.97 -12.46 16.52
N ILE A 205 -7.81 -11.82 16.56
CA ILE A 205 -6.57 -12.41 16.07
C ILE A 205 -5.85 -12.99 17.28
N THR A 206 -5.57 -14.29 17.26
CA THR A 206 -4.59 -14.88 18.19
C THR A 206 -3.31 -14.17 17.87
N GLY A 207 -2.69 -13.47 18.82
CA GLY A 207 -1.49 -12.67 18.57
C GLY A 207 -0.36 -13.50 17.95
N THR A 208 -0.36 -13.59 16.63
CA THR A 208 0.77 -13.97 15.82
C THR A 208 1.45 -12.66 15.48
N ALA A 209 2.75 -12.58 15.78
CA ALA A 209 3.58 -11.47 15.32
C ALA A 209 3.30 -11.22 13.82
N PRO A 210 3.18 -9.96 13.35
CA PRO A 210 3.10 -9.67 11.93
C PRO A 210 4.16 -10.47 11.16
N SER A 211 3.81 -10.99 9.99
CA SER A 211 4.80 -11.63 9.12
C SER A 211 5.97 -10.67 8.92
N CYS A 212 7.16 -11.15 9.26
CA CYS A 212 8.41 -10.41 9.16
C CYS A 212 9.06 -10.57 7.80
N ASP A 213 8.39 -11.23 6.84
CA ASP A 213 8.93 -11.54 5.51
C ASP A 213 9.37 -10.28 4.74
N ASN A 214 8.72 -9.14 5.01
CA ASN A 214 9.02 -7.85 4.41
C ASN A 214 9.66 -6.84 5.39
N LEU A 215 10.10 -7.30 6.57
CA LEU A 215 10.67 -6.42 7.59
C LEU A 215 11.90 -5.66 7.06
N GLN A 216 12.81 -6.36 6.38
CA GLN A 216 14.00 -5.74 5.79
C GLN A 216 13.62 -4.61 4.83
N SER A 217 12.70 -4.86 3.90
CA SER A 217 12.26 -3.84 2.92
C SER A 217 11.59 -2.64 3.60
N THR A 218 10.93 -2.84 4.75
CA THR A 218 10.30 -1.75 5.51
C THR A 218 11.36 -0.89 6.17
N ILE A 219 12.35 -1.52 6.82
CA ILE A 219 13.50 -0.83 7.42
C ILE A 219 14.26 -0.02 6.37
N ASP A 220 14.51 -0.60 5.21
CA ASP A 220 15.23 0.07 4.11
C ASP A 220 14.46 1.30 3.58
N ALA A 221 13.13 1.21 3.51
CA ALA A 221 12.27 2.32 3.09
C ALA A 221 12.26 3.46 4.12
N ASP A 222 12.15 3.12 5.41
CA ASP A 222 12.15 4.07 6.51
C ASP A 222 13.52 4.73 6.73
N LEU A 223 14.61 4.00 6.42
CA LEU A 223 16.00 4.46 6.49
C LEU A 223 16.60 4.74 5.11
N ALA A 224 15.79 5.26 4.18
CA ALA A 224 16.25 5.63 2.84
C ALA A 224 17.40 6.67 2.83
N ALA A 225 17.58 7.39 3.95
CA ALA A 225 18.70 8.30 4.17
C ALA A 225 19.62 7.78 5.30
N PRO A 226 20.94 8.02 5.22
CA PRO A 226 21.86 7.64 6.28
C PRO A 226 21.46 8.17 7.65
N VAL A 227 21.63 7.32 8.68
CA VAL A 227 21.46 7.71 10.09
C VAL A 227 22.41 8.85 10.43
N LYS A 228 21.88 9.95 10.99
CA LYS A 228 22.66 11.14 11.30
C LYS A 228 23.34 11.06 12.68
N PHE A 229 24.56 11.58 12.73
CA PHE A 229 25.38 11.72 13.93
C PHE A 229 25.74 13.17 14.19
N GLU A 230 26.10 13.51 15.43
CA GLU A 230 26.68 14.81 15.77
C GLU A 230 28.01 15.02 15.01
N THR A 231 28.33 16.28 14.69
CA THR A 231 29.51 16.61 13.90
C THR A 231 30.80 16.16 14.60
N GLY A 232 31.60 15.34 13.90
CA GLY A 232 32.87 14.83 14.42
C GLY A 232 32.73 13.79 15.55
N SER A 233 31.54 13.22 15.71
CA SER A 233 31.19 12.32 16.81
C SER A 233 30.62 10.99 16.31
N ASP A 234 30.56 10.02 17.20
CA ASP A 234 29.84 8.74 17.08
C ASP A 234 28.48 8.77 17.82
N ARG A 235 28.10 9.92 18.37
CA ARG A 235 26.80 10.16 19.00
C ARG A 235 25.71 10.44 17.98
N LEU A 236 24.54 9.85 18.18
CA LEU A 236 23.35 10.12 17.37
C LEU A 236 22.92 11.58 17.55
N SER A 237 22.48 12.21 16.46
CA SER A 237 21.81 13.51 16.54
C SER A 237 20.31 13.31 16.81
N ALA A 238 19.60 14.37 17.19
CA ALA A 238 18.15 14.32 17.37
C ALA A 238 17.40 13.80 16.12
N ASP A 239 17.85 14.21 14.93
CA ASP A 239 17.32 13.69 13.66
C ASP A 239 17.59 12.19 13.50
N GLY A 240 18.80 11.73 13.86
CA GLY A 240 19.18 10.32 13.81
C GLY A 240 18.36 9.45 14.76
N GLU A 241 18.10 9.95 15.97
CA GLU A 241 17.21 9.29 16.93
C GLU A 241 15.77 9.20 16.39
N GLN A 242 15.26 10.27 15.76
CA GLN A 242 13.93 10.26 15.14
C GLN A 242 13.85 9.25 13.99
N GLN A 243 14.87 9.18 13.13
CA GLN A 243 14.95 8.17 12.07
C GLN A 243 14.94 6.75 12.63
N LEU A 244 15.70 6.49 13.70
CA LEU A 244 15.71 5.15 14.31
C LEU A 244 14.40 4.85 15.06
N ALA A 245 13.72 5.87 15.59
CA ALA A 245 12.44 5.71 16.26
C ALA A 245 11.32 5.24 15.31
N THR A 246 11.41 5.51 14.00
CA THR A 246 10.39 5.05 13.04
C THR A 246 10.49 3.54 12.78
N VAL A 247 11.69 2.95 12.83
CA VAL A 247 11.89 1.51 12.58
C VAL A 247 11.70 0.63 13.81
N VAL A 248 11.86 1.17 15.01
CA VAL A 248 11.74 0.42 16.27
C VAL A 248 10.40 -0.32 16.41
N PRO A 249 9.23 0.29 16.12
CA PRO A 249 7.95 -0.42 16.18
C PRO A 249 7.90 -1.64 15.26
N SER A 250 8.42 -1.52 14.03
CA SER A 250 8.45 -2.60 13.04
C SER A 250 9.31 -3.77 13.52
N ILE A 251 10.50 -3.48 14.05
CA ILE A 251 11.40 -4.50 14.61
C ILE A 251 10.76 -5.18 15.83
N LYS A 252 10.16 -4.41 16.75
CA LYS A 252 9.51 -4.95 17.95
C LYS A 252 8.29 -5.81 17.68
N ALA A 253 7.56 -5.51 16.61
CA ALA A 253 6.41 -6.31 16.24
C ALA A 253 6.82 -7.73 15.81
N CYS A 254 8.08 -7.91 15.42
CA CYS A 254 8.68 -9.15 14.96
C CYS A 254 9.46 -9.87 16.07
N ALA A 255 8.79 -10.77 16.80
CA ALA A 255 9.43 -11.55 17.85
C ALA A 255 10.45 -12.55 17.28
N GLY A 256 11.66 -12.57 17.85
CA GLY A 256 12.72 -13.54 17.51
C GLY A 256 13.64 -13.13 16.36
N VAL A 257 13.47 -11.94 15.79
CA VAL A 257 14.35 -11.42 14.74
C VAL A 257 15.73 -11.08 15.29
N GLU A 258 16.77 -11.44 14.54
CA GLU A 258 18.14 -11.02 14.80
C GLU A 258 18.45 -9.75 14.00
N VAL A 259 18.96 -8.72 14.67
CA VAL A 259 19.31 -7.43 14.08
C VAL A 259 20.84 -7.31 14.03
N LEU A 260 21.37 -7.01 12.84
CA LEU A 260 22.78 -6.70 12.62
C LEU A 260 22.91 -5.24 12.15
N VAL A 261 23.61 -4.43 12.94
CA VAL A 261 23.90 -3.03 12.63
C VAL A 261 25.30 -2.92 12.04
N ILE A 262 25.42 -2.46 10.79
CA ILE A 262 26.70 -2.35 10.10
C ILE A 262 27.07 -0.88 9.89
N GLY A 263 28.22 -0.46 10.40
CA GLY A 263 28.76 0.88 10.21
C GLY A 263 29.70 0.95 9.01
N HIS A 264 29.53 1.99 8.19
CA HIS A 264 30.40 2.27 7.03
C HIS A 264 31.01 3.67 7.11
N THR A 265 32.20 3.83 6.50
CA THR A 265 32.85 5.12 6.30
C THR A 265 33.15 5.36 4.82
N ASP A 266 33.52 6.60 4.48
CA ASP A 266 34.23 6.86 3.22
C ASP A 266 35.71 6.48 3.33
N ASN A 267 36.44 6.58 2.21
CA ASN A 267 37.87 6.26 2.14
C ASN A 267 38.81 7.38 2.64
N THR A 268 38.29 8.44 3.26
CA THR A 268 39.12 9.53 3.77
C THR A 268 39.75 9.09 5.09
N GLY A 269 41.07 9.05 5.14
CA GLY A 269 41.82 8.57 6.31
C GLY A 269 42.37 7.16 6.10
N THR A 270 42.72 6.50 7.21
CA THR A 270 43.31 5.16 7.19
C THR A 270 42.34 4.14 7.77
N ASP A 271 42.48 2.87 7.41
CA ASP A 271 41.67 1.79 8.00
C ASP A 271 41.77 1.74 9.53
N ALA A 272 42.93 2.11 10.09
CA ALA A 272 43.15 2.22 11.53
C ALA A 272 42.27 3.29 12.21
N ILE A 273 41.75 4.25 11.45
CA ILE A 273 40.81 5.29 11.90
C ILE A 273 39.37 4.90 11.53
N ASN A 274 39.17 4.43 10.30
CA ASN A 274 37.85 4.17 9.74
C ASN A 274 37.15 2.94 10.36
N LYS A 275 37.90 1.87 10.66
CA LYS A 275 37.36 0.70 11.36
C LYS A 275 36.81 1.04 12.75
N PRO A 276 37.59 1.65 13.67
CA PRO A 276 37.03 1.98 14.99
C PRO A 276 35.90 3.02 14.91
N LEU A 277 35.94 3.97 13.96
CA LEU A 277 34.86 4.94 13.80
C LEU A 277 33.54 4.29 13.37
N SER A 278 33.58 3.42 12.36
CA SER A 278 32.38 2.69 11.91
C SER A 278 31.85 1.76 12.99
N GLU A 279 32.73 1.04 13.69
CA GLU A 279 32.39 0.15 14.80
C GLU A 279 31.69 0.91 15.94
N ASN A 280 32.23 2.07 16.34
CA ASN A 280 31.62 2.87 17.40
C ASN A 280 30.25 3.41 16.99
N ARG A 281 30.07 3.85 15.74
CA ARG A 281 28.77 4.29 15.23
C ARG A 281 27.74 3.16 15.23
N ALA A 282 28.14 1.97 14.77
CA ALA A 282 27.29 0.78 14.80
C ALA A 282 26.89 0.43 16.23
N LYS A 283 27.83 0.51 17.19
CA LYS A 283 27.55 0.31 18.62
C LYS A 283 26.58 1.34 19.19
N THR A 284 26.71 2.61 18.82
CA THR A 284 25.77 3.65 19.28
C THR A 284 24.35 3.35 18.80
N VAL A 285 24.19 2.96 17.54
CA VAL A 285 22.88 2.60 16.96
C VAL A 285 22.33 1.33 17.63
N ALA A 286 23.15 0.30 17.81
CA ALA A 286 22.75 -0.92 18.53
C ALA A 286 22.31 -0.61 19.97
N ALA A 287 23.08 0.20 20.70
CA ALA A 287 22.74 0.62 22.05
C ALA A 287 21.42 1.41 22.10
N TYR A 288 21.16 2.24 21.09
CA TYR A 288 19.87 2.93 20.95
C TYR A 288 18.72 1.92 20.77
N LEU A 289 18.83 0.96 19.85
CA LEU A 289 17.80 -0.07 19.62
C LEU A 289 17.50 -0.87 20.90
N VAL A 290 18.54 -1.23 21.64
CA VAL A 290 18.40 -1.92 22.94
C VAL A 290 17.73 -1.03 23.98
N ALA A 291 18.12 0.25 24.07
CA ALA A 291 17.48 1.21 24.98
C ALA A 291 16.00 1.43 24.64
N GLN A 292 15.63 1.30 23.36
CA GLN A 292 14.25 1.34 22.93
C GLN A 292 13.48 0.05 23.27
N GLY A 293 14.12 -1.01 23.76
CA GLY A 293 13.46 -2.22 24.26
C GLY A 293 13.53 -3.42 23.33
N ILE A 294 14.44 -3.41 22.34
CA ILE A 294 14.80 -4.63 21.59
C ILE A 294 15.75 -5.46 22.48
N PRO A 295 15.58 -6.79 22.60
CA PRO A 295 16.45 -7.62 23.42
C PRO A 295 17.92 -7.48 23.01
N ALA A 296 18.83 -7.31 23.98
CA ALA A 296 20.25 -7.15 23.70
C ALA A 296 20.86 -8.35 22.97
N ASP A 297 20.38 -9.56 23.28
CA ASP A 297 20.84 -10.80 22.63
C ASP A 297 20.42 -10.88 21.15
N SER A 298 19.43 -10.09 20.73
CA SER A 298 18.95 -9.99 19.35
C SER A 298 19.64 -8.89 18.56
N VAL A 299 20.56 -8.11 19.14
CA VAL A 299 21.21 -6.99 18.45
C VAL A 299 22.71 -7.18 18.43
N THR A 300 23.27 -7.20 17.22
CA THR A 300 24.71 -7.24 16.97
C THR A 300 25.16 -6.01 16.20
N SER A 301 26.44 -5.65 16.31
CA SER A 301 27.02 -4.50 15.62
C SER A 301 28.37 -4.84 15.01
N GLU A 302 28.65 -4.34 13.82
CA GLU A 302 29.93 -4.52 13.12
C GLU A 302 30.37 -3.24 12.39
N GLY A 303 31.63 -2.87 12.50
CA GLY A 303 32.26 -1.80 11.74
C GLY A 303 33.16 -2.31 10.60
N VAL A 304 32.74 -2.09 9.36
CA VAL A 304 33.52 -2.50 8.18
C VAL A 304 34.43 -1.40 7.64
N GLY A 305 34.35 -0.17 8.17
CA GLY A 305 35.11 0.97 7.67
C GLY A 305 34.76 1.28 6.22
N SER A 306 35.79 1.46 5.37
CA SER A 306 35.63 1.79 3.95
C SER A 306 35.69 0.58 3.01
N SER A 307 35.64 -0.65 3.52
CA SER A 307 35.82 -1.86 2.69
C SER A 307 34.62 -2.21 1.82
N GLU A 308 33.43 -1.67 2.12
CA GLU A 308 32.18 -1.95 1.41
C GLU A 308 31.50 -0.66 0.90
N PRO A 309 32.09 0.00 -0.12
CA PRO A 309 31.52 1.20 -0.72
C PRO A 309 30.32 0.84 -1.62
N ILE A 310 29.26 1.64 -1.53
CA ILE A 310 28.08 1.57 -2.41
C ILE A 310 28.12 2.61 -3.53
N ALA A 311 29.02 3.59 -3.42
CA ALA A 311 29.23 4.65 -4.40
C ALA A 311 30.72 5.00 -4.55
N SER A 312 31.07 5.69 -5.64
CA SER A 312 32.46 6.13 -5.87
C SER A 312 32.92 7.10 -4.78
N ASN A 313 34.06 6.80 -4.17
CA ASN A 313 34.71 7.68 -3.20
C ASN A 313 35.41 8.91 -3.83
N ASP A 314 35.49 8.97 -5.16
CA ASP A 314 36.16 10.08 -5.87
C ASP A 314 35.33 11.37 -5.80
N THR A 315 34.02 11.24 -5.60
CA THR A 315 33.08 12.37 -5.52
C THR A 315 32.60 12.60 -4.10
N GLU A 316 32.33 13.86 -3.73
CA GLU A 316 31.77 14.16 -2.40
C GLU A 316 30.38 13.52 -2.21
N ALA A 317 29.57 13.49 -3.27
CA ALA A 317 28.26 12.85 -3.23
C ALA A 317 28.36 11.34 -2.92
N GLY A 318 29.28 10.63 -3.57
CA GLY A 318 29.48 9.21 -3.30
C GLY A 318 30.11 8.93 -1.94
N ARG A 319 31.03 9.77 -1.45
CA ARG A 319 31.52 9.70 -0.06
C ARG A 319 30.39 9.88 0.96
N ALA A 320 29.48 10.82 0.72
CA ALA A 320 28.31 11.02 1.58
C ALA A 320 27.40 9.79 1.63
N GLN A 321 27.21 9.08 0.51
CA GLN A 321 26.46 7.82 0.46
C GLN A 321 27.19 6.67 1.20
N ASN A 322 28.52 6.63 1.14
CA ASN A 322 29.31 5.60 1.84
C ASN A 322 29.33 5.81 3.36
N ARG A 323 29.21 7.05 3.86
CA ARG A 323 29.06 7.36 5.29
C ARG A 323 27.65 7.01 5.80
N ARG A 324 27.35 5.72 5.92
CA ARG A 324 26.03 5.19 6.29
C ARG A 324 26.10 4.18 7.43
N THR A 325 24.95 3.94 8.04
CA THR A 325 24.73 2.77 8.91
C THR A 325 23.62 1.95 8.29
N GLU A 326 23.82 0.64 8.19
CA GLU A 326 22.89 -0.31 7.61
C GLU A 326 22.32 -1.19 8.73
N ILE A 327 21.04 -1.53 8.66
CA ILE A 327 20.39 -2.43 9.62
C ILE A 327 19.87 -3.63 8.83
N LYS A 328 20.40 -4.81 9.15
CA LYS A 328 19.96 -6.08 8.57
C LYS A 328 19.15 -6.87 9.59
N VAL A 329 18.14 -7.59 9.12
CA VAL A 329 17.31 -8.48 9.93
C VAL A 329 17.27 -9.89 9.36
N ASN A 330 17.33 -10.90 10.25
CA ASN A 330 17.19 -12.33 9.91
C ASN A 330 16.10 -13.01 10.76
#